data_AF-A0A9E5YDU0-F1
#
_entry.id   AF-A0A9E5YDU0-F1
#
_cell.length_a   1.000
_cell.length_b   1.000
_cell.length_c   1.000
_cell.angle_alpha   90.00
_cell.angle_beta   90.00
_cell.angle_gamma   90.00
#
_symmetry.space_group_name_H-M   'P 1'
#
loop_
_entity.id
_entity.type
_entity.pdbx_description
1 polymer ?
#
loop_
_entity_poly.entity_id
_entity_poly.type
_entity_poly.pdbx_seq_one_letter_code
_entity_poly.pdbx_strand_id
1 'polypeptide(L)'
;MQNFFGILFFLSLIGLIIGLISPKLVIRWGSKRTRGRVFLTYGLAMVVFLILVGVTAPPTEQEKERPAVAPTPTVEQEKVVVPQYSVLNEDVYDAPIKTQVTLNILVSGEILEPGLRALLNQLYSSIKTRRGFKYHDSPTNIYIYAFTSKERAESGMGQWVAMLQKSYDDVKSTISINERQIAQLGAESEKRFGLSEEKRKEIWKELILVEDRARKEAEEQYPLDQTQSLRVGQVFQLSKETPLMPELEPADPMAALQKMRRLSPRTTIKVLRVAMKQQTPWYFVEAKSPSKASLGSGWINSIALMGQSQVDPKEQLGKQAELESRLKDKHEDELAKKYGLTREQLEKISIEGLEKDWPFPK
;
A
#
# COMPACT_ATOMS: atom_id res chain seq x y z
N MET A 1 -2.39 42.13 -2.64
CA MET A 1 -3.42 41.58 -3.54
C MET A 1 -3.35 40.07 -3.69
N GLN A 2 -2.18 39.42 -3.73
CA GLN A 2 -2.05 37.96 -3.82
C GLN A 2 -2.87 37.18 -2.75
N ASN A 3 -2.79 37.60 -1.49
CA ASN A 3 -3.52 36.92 -0.41
C ASN A 3 -5.05 36.95 -0.59
N PHE A 4 -5.58 37.97 -1.28
CA PHE A 4 -7.02 38.10 -1.53
C PHE A 4 -7.51 37.04 -2.53
N PHE A 5 -6.82 36.86 -3.66
CA PHE A 5 -7.20 35.84 -4.65
C PHE A 5 -6.99 34.42 -4.13
N GLY A 6 -5.96 34.20 -3.30
CA GLY A 6 -5.78 32.93 -2.57
C GLY A 6 -6.97 32.61 -1.67
N ILE A 7 -7.43 33.57 -0.84
CA ILE A 7 -8.60 33.40 0.02
C ILE A 7 -9.87 33.11 -0.81
N LEU A 8 -10.09 33.82 -1.92
CA LEU A 8 -11.23 33.57 -2.81
C LEU A 8 -11.20 32.18 -3.47
N PHE A 9 -10.01 31.70 -3.82
CA PHE A 9 -9.80 30.33 -4.31
C PHE A 9 -10.20 29.31 -3.23
N PHE A 10 -9.76 29.48 -1.99
CA PHE A 10 -10.12 28.61 -0.87
C PHE A 10 -11.62 28.64 -0.55
N LEU A 11 -12.25 29.81 -0.55
CA LEU A 11 -13.71 29.92 -0.38
C LEU A 11 -14.47 29.23 -1.51
N SER A 12 -13.95 29.29 -2.74
CA SER A 12 -14.53 28.59 -3.89
C SER A 12 -14.41 27.08 -3.75
N LEU A 13 -13.28 26.58 -3.24
CA LEU A 13 -13.06 25.17 -2.95
C LEU A 13 -14.00 24.64 -1.86
N ILE A 14 -14.16 25.38 -0.75
CA ILE A 14 -15.11 25.04 0.32
C ILE A 14 -16.54 25.04 -0.23
N GLY A 15 -16.91 26.07 -1.01
CA GLY A 15 -18.22 26.15 -1.67
C GLY A 15 -18.49 24.97 -2.62
N LEU A 16 -17.46 24.52 -3.35
CA LEU A 16 -17.52 23.33 -4.21
C LEU A 16 -17.80 22.05 -3.39
N ILE A 17 -17.03 21.82 -2.33
CA ILE A 17 -17.18 20.63 -1.47
C ILE A 17 -18.58 20.59 -0.84
N ILE A 18 -18.99 21.69 -0.19
CA ILE A 18 -20.32 21.78 0.44
C ILE A 18 -21.44 21.65 -0.61
N GLY A 19 -21.27 22.28 -1.78
CA GLY A 19 -22.29 22.27 -2.83
C GLY A 19 -22.42 20.92 -3.54
N LEU A 20 -21.36 20.11 -3.60
CA LEU A 20 -21.45 18.73 -4.09
C LEU A 20 -22.28 17.85 -3.14
N ILE A 21 -22.18 18.08 -1.83
CA ILE A 21 -23.00 17.40 -0.81
C ILE A 21 -24.44 17.91 -0.86
N SER A 22 -24.64 19.23 -0.79
CA SER A 22 -25.96 19.88 -0.76
C SER A 22 -25.99 21.14 -1.64
N PRO A 23 -26.38 21.01 -2.93
CA PRO A 23 -26.43 22.14 -3.87
C PRO A 23 -27.34 23.29 -3.42
N LYS A 24 -28.34 23.00 -2.58
CA LYS A 24 -29.32 23.97 -2.09
C LYS A 24 -28.73 24.98 -1.10
N LEU A 25 -27.67 24.63 -0.39
CA LEU A 25 -27.02 25.52 0.59
C LEU A 25 -26.20 26.62 -0.09
N VAL A 26 -25.61 26.28 -1.23
CA VAL A 26 -24.57 27.11 -1.87
C VAL A 26 -25.13 27.90 -3.06
N ILE A 27 -26.00 27.29 -3.89
CA ILE A 27 -26.66 27.99 -5.00
C ILE A 27 -28.02 28.50 -4.53
N ARG A 28 -28.08 29.78 -4.14
CA ARG A 28 -29.33 30.42 -3.68
C ARG A 28 -30.21 30.94 -4.82
N TRP A 29 -29.64 31.22 -6.00
CA TRP A 29 -30.36 31.76 -7.16
C TRP A 29 -30.63 30.71 -8.25
N GLY A 30 -31.70 30.91 -9.03
CA GLY A 30 -32.06 30.07 -10.18
C GLY A 30 -32.96 28.87 -9.86
N SER A 31 -33.67 28.38 -10.89
CA SER A 31 -34.72 27.35 -10.79
C SER A 31 -34.20 25.91 -10.69
N LYS A 32 -32.96 25.63 -11.11
CA LYS A 32 -32.34 24.29 -11.04
C LYS A 32 -31.06 24.33 -10.22
N ARG A 33 -31.06 23.62 -9.08
CA ARG A 33 -29.95 23.50 -8.12
C ARG A 33 -29.40 22.07 -8.15
N THR A 34 -28.58 21.77 -9.14
CA THR A 34 -28.00 20.44 -9.36
C THR A 34 -26.51 20.44 -9.01
N ARG A 35 -25.96 19.27 -8.66
CA ARG A 35 -24.51 19.10 -8.40
C ARG A 35 -23.65 19.53 -9.60
N GLY A 36 -24.10 19.22 -10.81
CA GLY A 36 -23.42 19.63 -12.05
C GLY A 36 -23.31 21.16 -12.19
N ARG A 37 -24.33 21.92 -11.75
CA ARG A 37 -24.24 23.39 -11.74
C ARG A 37 -23.27 23.90 -10.68
N VAL A 38 -23.22 23.29 -9.49
CA VAL A 38 -22.21 23.64 -8.47
C VAL A 38 -20.81 23.45 -9.03
N PHE A 39 -20.56 22.30 -9.67
CA PHE A 39 -19.26 22.03 -10.28
C PHE A 39 -18.92 23.04 -11.37
N LEU A 40 -19.88 23.37 -12.25
CA LEU A 40 -19.67 24.36 -13.30
C LEU A 40 -19.36 25.76 -12.72
N THR A 41 -20.13 26.21 -11.72
CA THR A 41 -19.99 27.57 -11.17
C THR A 41 -18.73 27.72 -10.32
N TYR A 42 -18.53 26.84 -9.34
CA TYR A 42 -17.39 26.92 -8.41
C TYR A 42 -16.10 26.39 -9.04
N GLY A 43 -16.18 25.40 -9.93
CA GLY A 43 -15.03 24.93 -10.70
C GLY A 43 -14.51 25.99 -11.67
N LEU A 44 -15.40 26.70 -12.39
CA LEU A 44 -14.98 27.82 -13.24
C LEU A 44 -14.36 28.96 -12.42
N ALA A 45 -14.96 29.31 -11.29
CA ALA A 45 -14.41 30.32 -10.38
C ALA A 45 -13.00 29.95 -9.88
N MET A 46 -12.76 28.68 -9.53
CA MET A 46 -11.43 28.20 -9.14
C MET A 46 -10.39 28.39 -10.25
N VAL A 47 -10.71 28.06 -11.50
CA VAL A 47 -9.80 28.25 -12.64
C VAL A 47 -9.48 29.74 -12.84
N VAL A 48 -10.51 30.60 -12.78
CA VAL A 48 -10.32 32.05 -12.90
C VAL A 48 -9.42 32.60 -11.79
N PHE A 49 -9.64 32.20 -10.54
CA PHE A 49 -8.80 32.66 -9.43
C PHE A 49 -7.36 32.12 -9.51
N LEU A 50 -7.16 30.89 -10.00
CA LEU A 50 -5.82 30.34 -10.22
C LEU A 50 -5.04 31.17 -11.26
N ILE A 51 -5.69 31.55 -12.38
CA ILE A 51 -5.09 32.42 -13.39
C ILE A 51 -4.78 33.80 -12.80
N LEU A 52 -5.71 34.38 -12.03
CA LEU A 52 -5.49 35.68 -11.38
C LEU A 52 -4.34 35.63 -10.38
N VAL A 53 -4.17 34.55 -9.62
CA VAL A 53 -3.00 34.37 -8.74
C VAL A 53 -1.71 34.33 -9.55
N GLY A 54 -1.68 33.64 -10.69
CA GLY A 54 -0.50 33.58 -11.57
C GLY A 54 -0.15 34.94 -12.18
N VAL A 55 -1.13 35.68 -12.69
CA VAL A 55 -0.91 36.99 -13.33
C VAL A 55 -0.58 38.09 -12.32
N THR A 56 -1.07 37.98 -11.08
CA THR A 56 -0.80 38.95 -10.01
C THR A 56 0.35 38.55 -9.10
N ALA A 57 1.02 37.43 -9.37
CA ALA A 57 2.28 37.14 -8.74
C ALA A 57 3.27 38.23 -9.12
N PRO A 58 3.99 38.85 -8.16
CA PRO A 58 5.07 39.74 -8.51
C PRO A 58 5.99 38.95 -9.43
N PRO A 59 6.45 39.54 -10.55
CA PRO A 59 7.41 38.88 -11.42
C PRO A 59 8.52 38.37 -10.52
N THR A 60 8.76 37.06 -10.54
CA THR A 60 9.82 36.43 -9.76
C THR A 60 11.05 37.28 -9.99
N GLU A 61 11.49 37.98 -8.95
CA GLU A 61 12.73 38.74 -9.02
C GLU A 61 13.78 37.73 -9.45
N GLN A 62 14.20 37.81 -10.72
CA GLN A 62 15.38 37.12 -11.17
C GLN A 62 16.45 37.51 -10.17
N GLU A 63 16.99 36.50 -9.51
CA GLU A 63 18.06 36.59 -8.54
C GLU A 63 19.18 37.43 -9.17
N LYS A 64 19.11 38.73 -8.88
CA LYS A 64 20.02 39.74 -9.38
C LYS A 64 21.34 39.37 -8.76
N GLU A 65 22.29 39.01 -9.64
CA GLU A 65 23.67 38.65 -9.34
C GLU A 65 24.10 39.16 -7.96
N ARG A 66 24.22 38.22 -7.02
CA ARG A 66 24.90 38.48 -5.75
C ARG A 66 26.24 39.15 -6.08
N PRO A 67 26.59 40.28 -5.44
CA PRO A 67 27.93 40.80 -5.51
C PRO A 67 28.90 39.69 -5.12
N ALA A 68 30.00 39.60 -5.87
CA ALA A 68 31.10 38.66 -5.65
C ALA A 68 31.32 38.42 -4.15
N VAL A 69 30.88 37.24 -3.71
CA VAL A 69 31.18 36.72 -2.38
C VAL A 69 32.69 36.66 -2.28
N ALA A 70 33.25 37.36 -1.30
CA ALA A 70 34.64 37.25 -0.88
C ALA A 70 35.05 35.76 -0.86
N PRO A 71 36.31 35.42 -1.21
CA PRO A 71 36.74 34.04 -1.34
C PRO A 71 36.29 33.23 -0.14
N THR A 72 35.35 32.31 -0.40
CA THR A 72 34.90 31.30 0.55
C THR A 72 36.15 30.70 1.19
N PRO A 73 36.22 30.63 2.54
CA PRO A 73 37.34 29.95 3.19
C PRO A 73 37.46 28.58 2.54
N THR A 74 38.66 28.27 2.04
CA THR A 74 39.06 26.98 1.53
C THR A 74 38.43 25.90 2.39
N VAL A 75 37.38 25.26 1.88
CA VAL A 75 36.73 24.12 2.53
C VAL A 75 37.79 23.04 2.54
N GLU A 76 38.47 22.92 3.68
CA GLU A 76 39.37 21.83 4.00
C GLU A 76 38.62 20.55 3.61
N GLN A 77 39.21 19.76 2.71
CA GLN A 77 38.59 18.55 2.18
C GLN A 77 38.29 17.61 3.34
N GLU A 78 37.08 17.73 3.89
CA GLU A 78 36.63 16.93 5.01
C GLU A 78 36.61 15.49 4.54
N LYS A 79 37.51 14.70 5.14
CA LYS A 79 37.75 13.31 4.77
C LYS A 79 36.44 12.54 4.88
N VAL A 80 35.82 12.21 3.75
CA VAL A 80 34.54 11.49 3.70
C VAL A 80 34.70 10.13 4.40
N VAL A 81 34.08 10.00 5.57
CA VAL A 81 34.03 8.75 6.33
C VAL A 81 32.98 7.84 5.69
N VAL A 82 33.41 6.68 5.20
CA VAL A 82 32.52 5.68 4.59
C VAL A 82 32.01 4.75 5.71
N PRO A 83 30.69 4.55 5.87
CA PRO A 83 30.16 3.69 6.92
C PRO A 83 30.57 2.23 6.71
N GLN A 84 30.63 1.48 7.81
CA GLN A 84 30.81 0.04 7.75
C GLN A 84 29.53 -0.62 7.24
N TYR A 85 29.65 -1.78 6.60
CA TYR A 85 28.48 -2.52 6.14
C TYR A 85 28.69 -4.03 6.21
N SER A 86 27.56 -4.75 6.24
CA SER A 86 27.48 -6.20 6.04
C SER A 86 26.41 -6.51 4.99
N VAL A 87 26.63 -7.55 4.19
CA VAL A 87 25.64 -7.99 3.20
C VAL A 87 24.57 -8.80 3.92
N LEU A 88 23.31 -8.39 3.78
CA LEU A 88 22.17 -9.12 4.34
C LEU A 88 21.72 -10.23 3.41
N ASN A 89 21.46 -9.89 2.14
CA ASN A 89 21.16 -10.83 1.08
C ASN A 89 21.50 -10.23 -0.28
N GLU A 90 21.77 -11.11 -1.24
CA GLU A 90 21.91 -10.78 -2.65
C GLU A 90 20.96 -11.68 -3.44
N ASP A 91 20.15 -11.07 -4.31
CA ASP A 91 19.25 -11.78 -5.21
C ASP A 91 19.66 -11.50 -6.66
N VAL A 92 19.75 -12.56 -7.46
CA VAL A 92 20.18 -12.50 -8.87
C VAL A 92 19.10 -13.12 -9.73
N TYR A 93 18.44 -12.27 -10.52
CA TYR A 93 17.46 -12.68 -11.52
C TYR A 93 18.10 -12.61 -12.91
N ASP A 94 18.33 -13.76 -13.53
CA ASP A 94 18.99 -13.84 -14.84
C ASP A 94 18.09 -14.54 -15.87
N ALA A 95 17.58 -13.76 -16.82
CA ALA A 95 16.66 -14.20 -17.86
C ALA A 95 16.99 -13.52 -19.20
N PRO A 96 16.49 -14.02 -20.35
CA PRO A 96 16.77 -13.42 -21.66
C PRO A 96 16.45 -11.93 -21.79
N ILE A 97 15.51 -11.44 -20.98
CA ILE A 97 15.05 -10.05 -21.04
C ILE A 97 15.86 -9.11 -20.12
N LYS A 98 16.48 -9.63 -19.06
CA LYS A 98 17.29 -8.85 -18.12
C LYS A 98 18.13 -9.74 -17.21
N THR A 99 19.28 -9.20 -16.80
CA THR A 99 20.05 -9.68 -15.65
C THR A 99 20.00 -8.62 -14.56
N GLN A 100 19.32 -8.91 -13.47
CA GLN A 100 19.15 -8.01 -12.35
C GLN A 100 19.89 -8.53 -11.12
N VAL A 101 20.65 -7.64 -10.48
CA VAL A 101 21.25 -7.89 -9.16
C VAL A 101 20.61 -6.94 -8.15
N THR A 102 20.04 -7.51 -7.09
CA THR A 102 19.50 -6.78 -5.96
C THR A 102 20.33 -7.09 -4.72
N LEU A 103 20.98 -6.08 -4.15
CA LEU A 103 21.84 -6.19 -2.98
C LEU A 103 21.23 -5.43 -1.81
N ASN A 104 20.96 -6.12 -0.70
CA ASN A 104 20.56 -5.49 0.55
C ASN A 104 21.73 -5.53 1.54
N ILE A 105 22.08 -4.39 2.13
CA ILE A 105 23.16 -4.26 3.11
C ILE A 105 22.66 -3.66 4.42
N LEU A 106 23.29 -4.05 5.53
CA LEU A 106 23.17 -3.37 6.81
C LEU A 106 24.35 -2.43 6.97
N VAL A 107 24.08 -1.16 7.22
CA VAL A 107 25.10 -0.13 7.48
C VAL A 107 25.21 0.18 8.98
N SER A 108 26.42 0.45 9.45
CA SER A 108 26.73 0.77 10.84
C SER A 108 27.88 1.77 10.95
N GLY A 109 28.03 2.38 12.14
CA GLY A 109 29.02 3.43 12.41
C GLY A 109 28.47 4.82 12.10
N GLU A 110 29.34 5.71 11.63
CA GLU A 110 28.96 7.08 11.26
C GLU A 110 28.23 7.08 9.90
N ILE A 111 26.91 7.21 9.94
CA ILE A 111 26.04 7.14 8.77
C ILE A 111 25.68 8.56 8.35
N LEU A 112 26.50 9.13 7.46
CA LEU A 112 26.29 10.44 6.84
C LEU A 112 25.99 10.28 5.36
N GLU A 113 25.26 11.25 4.78
CA GLU A 113 24.91 11.23 3.36
C GLU A 113 26.13 11.08 2.42
N PRO A 114 27.21 11.87 2.57
CA PRO A 114 28.39 11.71 1.69
C PRO A 114 29.01 10.31 1.78
N GLY A 115 29.08 9.76 2.98
CA GLY A 115 29.59 8.41 3.24
C GLY A 115 28.71 7.32 2.60
N LEU A 116 27.39 7.44 2.73
CA LEU A 116 26.43 6.52 2.09
C LEU A 116 26.52 6.58 0.56
N ARG A 117 26.62 7.78 -0.03
CA ARG A 117 26.80 7.95 -1.47
C ARG A 117 28.11 7.31 -1.95
N ALA A 118 29.20 7.49 -1.20
CA ALA A 118 30.48 6.87 -1.51
C ALA A 118 30.39 5.34 -1.45
N LEU A 119 29.82 4.79 -0.37
CA LEU A 119 29.61 3.36 -0.20
C LEU A 119 28.78 2.75 -1.34
N LEU A 120 27.64 3.34 -1.66
CA LEU A 120 26.75 2.82 -2.70
C LEU A 120 27.40 2.84 -4.08
N ASN A 121 28.13 3.91 -4.43
CA ASN A 121 28.88 3.97 -5.69
C ASN A 121 30.02 2.95 -5.78
N GLN A 122 30.71 2.70 -4.66
CA GLN A 122 31.73 1.65 -4.58
C GLN A 122 31.12 0.27 -4.85
N LEU A 123 30.01 -0.06 -4.18
CA LEU A 123 29.30 -1.33 -4.35
C LEU A 123 28.74 -1.48 -5.78
N TYR A 124 28.14 -0.43 -6.31
CA TYR A 124 27.65 -0.41 -7.69
C TYR A 124 28.76 -0.66 -8.70
N SER A 125 29.92 -0.01 -8.54
CA SER A 125 31.07 -0.20 -9.43
C SER A 125 31.58 -1.64 -9.40
N SER A 126 31.60 -2.26 -8.21
CA SER A 126 31.95 -3.68 -8.05
C SER A 126 30.94 -4.63 -8.71
N ILE A 127 29.63 -4.38 -8.55
CA ILE A 127 28.60 -5.22 -9.16
C ILE A 127 28.59 -5.08 -10.70
N LYS A 128 28.76 -3.86 -11.22
CA LYS A 128 28.74 -3.56 -12.66
C LYS A 128 29.85 -4.27 -13.44
N THR A 129 30.99 -4.56 -12.81
CA THR A 129 32.11 -5.28 -13.44
C THR A 129 31.97 -6.79 -13.38
N ARG A 130 30.96 -7.33 -12.69
CA ARG A 130 30.70 -8.77 -12.67
C ARG A 130 30.36 -9.28 -14.08
N ARG A 131 30.80 -10.50 -14.36
CA ARG A 131 30.67 -11.19 -15.65
C ARG A 131 30.19 -12.62 -15.45
N GLY A 132 29.80 -13.27 -16.55
CA GLY A 132 29.47 -14.70 -16.56
C GLY A 132 28.01 -15.04 -16.26
N PHE A 133 27.08 -14.10 -16.45
CA PHE A 133 25.65 -14.44 -16.44
C PHE A 133 25.27 -15.17 -17.74
N LYS A 134 24.20 -15.95 -17.67
CA LYS A 134 23.78 -16.84 -18.76
C LYS A 134 23.25 -16.08 -19.97
N TYR A 135 22.53 -14.99 -19.75
CA TYR A 135 21.82 -14.27 -20.81
C TYR A 135 22.46 -12.93 -21.20
N HIS A 136 23.15 -12.26 -20.26
CA HIS A 136 23.85 -11.01 -20.51
C HIS A 136 25.26 -11.07 -19.93
N ASP A 137 26.24 -10.48 -20.61
CA ASP A 137 27.63 -10.52 -20.10
C ASP A 137 27.79 -9.75 -18.77
N SER A 138 26.95 -8.74 -18.51
CA SER A 138 26.95 -7.96 -17.26
C SER A 138 25.53 -7.60 -16.80
N PRO A 139 25.32 -7.19 -15.54
CA PRO A 139 23.99 -6.88 -15.03
C PRO A 139 23.37 -5.70 -15.79
N THR A 140 22.16 -5.89 -16.28
CA THR A 140 21.35 -4.82 -16.92
C THR A 140 20.69 -3.93 -15.88
N ASN A 141 20.35 -4.49 -14.72
CA ASN A 141 19.71 -3.79 -13.62
C ASN A 141 20.49 -4.01 -12.32
N ILE A 142 20.73 -2.94 -11.56
CA ILE A 142 21.39 -3.01 -10.26
C ILE A 142 20.59 -2.17 -9.27
N TYR A 143 20.17 -2.82 -8.18
CA TYR A 143 19.51 -2.18 -7.06
C TYR A 143 20.28 -2.47 -5.78
N ILE A 144 20.63 -1.44 -5.02
CA ILE A 144 21.36 -1.55 -3.76
C ILE A 144 20.58 -0.81 -2.69
N TYR A 145 20.16 -1.50 -1.64
CA TYR A 145 19.40 -0.96 -0.54
C TYR A 145 20.23 -1.04 0.73
N ALA A 146 20.44 0.11 1.38
CA ALA A 146 21.11 0.20 2.67
C ALA A 146 20.08 0.36 3.78
N PHE A 147 20.20 -0.45 4.83
CA PHE A 147 19.32 -0.43 5.99
C PHE A 147 20.13 -0.24 7.27
N THR A 148 19.53 0.41 8.26
CA THR A 148 20.14 0.62 9.58
C THR A 148 19.86 -0.54 10.54
N SER A 149 18.95 -1.44 10.20
CA SER A 149 18.67 -2.65 10.95
C SER A 149 18.10 -3.76 10.06
N LYS A 150 18.27 -5.01 10.49
CA LYS A 150 17.66 -6.18 9.84
C LYS A 150 16.14 -6.09 9.84
N GLU A 151 15.55 -5.57 10.92
CA GLU A 151 14.11 -5.39 11.03
C GLU A 151 13.54 -4.49 9.93
N ARG A 152 14.20 -3.36 9.63
CA ARG A 152 13.80 -2.45 8.54
C ARG A 152 13.93 -3.08 7.16
N ALA A 153 14.97 -3.89 6.95
CA ALA A 153 15.14 -4.61 5.69
C ALA A 153 14.03 -5.66 5.47
N GLU A 154 13.55 -6.23 6.57
CA GLU A 154 12.58 -7.31 6.57
C GLU A 154 11.12 -6.82 6.51
N SER A 155 10.81 -5.58 6.87
CA SER A 155 9.43 -5.08 6.92
C SER A 155 8.69 -5.08 5.57
N GLY A 156 9.40 -5.21 4.44
CA GLY A 156 8.79 -5.20 3.09
C GLY A 156 8.30 -3.83 2.62
N MET A 157 8.34 -2.81 3.48
CA MET A 157 7.83 -1.45 3.22
C MET A 157 8.87 -0.52 2.58
N GLY A 158 10.06 -1.03 2.23
CA GLY A 158 11.12 -0.23 1.62
C GLY A 158 11.73 0.80 2.57
N GLN A 159 11.94 0.44 3.84
CA GLN A 159 12.47 1.35 4.88
C GLN A 159 13.99 1.48 4.86
N TRP A 160 14.58 1.67 3.68
CA TRP A 160 16.01 1.89 3.49
C TRP A 160 16.42 3.31 3.93
N VAL A 161 17.65 3.45 4.42
CA VAL A 161 18.27 4.75 4.70
C VAL A 161 18.90 5.37 3.45
N ALA A 162 19.33 4.52 2.52
CA ALA A 162 19.77 4.93 1.19
C ALA A 162 19.48 3.83 0.15
N MET A 163 19.16 4.24 -1.08
CA MET A 163 18.98 3.35 -2.22
C MET A 163 19.81 3.85 -3.40
N LEU A 164 20.52 2.95 -4.07
CA LEU A 164 21.01 3.16 -5.43
C LEU A 164 20.20 2.28 -6.37
N GLN A 165 19.72 2.86 -7.47
CA GLN A 165 19.05 2.14 -8.54
C GLN A 165 19.62 2.50 -9.91
N LYS A 166 19.75 1.48 -10.75
CA LYS A 166 20.08 1.58 -12.17
C LYS A 166 19.24 0.55 -12.91
N SER A 167 18.24 1.00 -13.65
CA SER A 167 17.45 0.17 -14.58
C SER A 167 18.14 0.12 -15.94
N TYR A 168 17.71 -0.77 -16.82
CA TYR A 168 18.30 -0.95 -18.16
C TYR A 168 18.35 0.35 -18.97
N ASP A 169 17.23 1.07 -19.06
CA ASP A 169 17.09 2.29 -19.87
C ASP A 169 17.75 3.55 -19.27
N ASP A 170 18.19 3.47 -18.02
CA ASP A 170 18.81 4.61 -17.35
C ASP A 170 20.20 4.90 -17.95
N VAL A 171 20.53 6.17 -18.15
CA VAL A 171 21.90 6.55 -18.59
C VAL A 171 22.89 6.44 -17.42
N LYS A 172 22.43 6.78 -16.21
CA LYS A 172 23.23 6.81 -14.96
C LYS A 172 22.43 6.23 -13.80
N SER A 173 23.13 5.76 -12.78
CA SER A 173 22.48 5.35 -11.53
C SER A 173 21.92 6.57 -10.80
N THR A 174 20.80 6.36 -10.11
CA THR A 174 20.19 7.35 -9.21
C THR A 174 20.38 6.90 -7.77
N ILE A 175 20.80 7.82 -6.90
CA ILE A 175 20.90 7.57 -5.45
C ILE A 175 19.85 8.41 -4.74
N SER A 176 19.02 7.75 -3.94
CA SER A 176 18.04 8.36 -3.05
C SER A 176 18.49 8.16 -1.61
N ILE A 177 18.42 9.22 -0.81
CA ILE A 177 18.82 9.24 0.60
C ILE A 177 17.61 9.59 1.44
N ASN A 178 17.39 8.86 2.54
CA ASN A 178 16.35 9.17 3.50
C ASN A 178 16.91 10.07 4.60
N GLU A 179 16.94 11.38 4.35
CA GLU A 179 17.48 12.39 5.26
C GLU A 179 16.81 12.34 6.65
N ARG A 180 15.51 12.03 6.70
CA ARG A 180 14.77 11.90 7.96
C ARG A 180 15.32 10.78 8.84
N GLN A 181 15.60 9.61 8.26
CA GLN A 181 16.21 8.51 9.01
C GLN A 181 17.63 8.88 9.48
N ILE A 182 18.43 9.54 8.63
CA ILE A 182 19.79 9.97 9.00
C ILE A 182 19.75 10.92 10.20
N ALA A 183 18.88 11.94 10.15
CA ALA A 183 18.73 12.91 11.25
C ALA A 183 18.33 12.24 12.58
N GLN A 184 17.67 11.09 12.53
CA GLN A 184 17.21 10.36 13.72
C GLN A 184 18.28 9.42 14.31
N LEU A 185 19.32 9.04 13.55
CA LEU A 185 20.34 8.09 14.03
C LEU A 185 21.20 8.63 15.19
N GLY A 186 21.28 9.95 15.34
CA GLY A 186 21.98 10.62 16.43
C GLY A 186 21.07 11.36 17.41
N ALA A 187 19.75 11.27 17.25
CA ALA A 187 18.81 11.94 18.14
C ALA A 187 18.81 11.24 19.51
N GLU A 188 18.85 12.03 20.60
CA GLU A 188 18.73 11.48 21.94
C GLU A 188 17.34 10.83 22.13
N SER A 189 17.31 9.69 22.84
CA SER A 189 16.07 8.99 23.12
C SER A 189 15.16 9.86 24.02
N GLU A 190 14.05 10.35 23.48
CA GLU A 190 13.09 11.13 24.25
C GLU A 190 12.22 10.23 25.15
N LYS A 191 12.02 10.64 26.41
CA LYS A 191 10.97 10.09 27.27
C LYS A 191 9.65 10.80 26.98
N ARG A 192 8.63 10.05 26.60
CA ARG A 192 7.26 10.55 26.36
C ARG A 192 6.27 9.62 27.04
N PHE A 193 5.25 10.19 27.67
CA PHE A 193 4.21 9.44 28.40
C PHE A 193 4.77 8.54 29.52
N GLY A 194 5.94 8.88 30.06
CA GLY A 194 6.65 8.04 31.04
C GLY A 194 7.33 6.80 30.43
N LEU A 195 7.36 6.66 29.11
CA LEU A 195 7.93 5.52 28.39
C LEU A 195 9.24 5.89 27.69
N SER A 196 10.16 4.93 27.58
CA SER A 196 11.33 5.05 26.69
C SER A 196 10.92 4.90 25.22
N GLU A 197 11.78 5.32 24.29
CA GLU A 197 11.51 5.16 22.86
C GLU A 197 11.39 3.68 22.46
N GLU A 198 12.20 2.80 23.03
CA GLU A 198 12.15 1.35 22.78
C GLU A 198 10.79 0.79 23.18
N LYS A 199 10.25 1.24 24.32
CA LYS A 199 8.93 0.81 24.75
C LYS A 199 7.82 1.34 23.85
N ARG A 200 7.93 2.57 23.36
CA ARG A 200 6.99 3.11 22.36
C ARG A 200 7.07 2.39 21.02
N LYS A 201 8.27 1.98 20.58
CA LYS A 201 8.48 1.12 19.40
C LYS A 201 7.81 -0.25 19.56
N GLU A 202 7.86 -0.84 20.76
CA GLU A 202 7.14 -2.09 21.05
C GLU A 202 5.62 -1.90 20.93
N ILE A 203 5.09 -0.82 21.52
CA ILE A 203 3.66 -0.49 21.45
C ILE A 203 3.23 -0.22 20.00
N TRP A 204 4.06 0.49 19.22
CA TRP A 204 3.84 0.68 17.78
C TRP A 204 3.69 -0.64 17.02
N LYS A 205 4.58 -1.61 17.25
CA LYS A 205 4.47 -2.92 16.61
C LYS A 205 3.15 -3.60 16.98
N GLU A 206 2.75 -3.54 18.25
CA GLU A 206 1.47 -4.08 18.68
C GLU A 206 0.27 -3.35 18.06
N LEU A 207 0.33 -2.03 17.88
CA LEU A 207 -0.69 -1.24 17.19
C LEU A 207 -0.91 -1.76 15.75
N ILE A 208 0.18 -1.98 15.00
CA ILE A 208 0.07 -2.51 13.63
C ILE A 208 -0.52 -3.93 13.63
N LEU A 209 -0.07 -4.79 14.55
CA LEU A 209 -0.59 -6.16 14.65
C LEU A 209 -2.08 -6.21 15.03
N VAL A 210 -2.59 -5.26 15.82
CA VAL A 210 -4.04 -5.21 16.12
C VAL A 210 -4.86 -4.70 14.94
N GLU A 211 -4.33 -3.77 14.14
CA GLU A 211 -4.96 -3.35 12.88
C GLU A 211 -5.05 -4.52 11.89
N ASP A 212 -3.95 -5.25 11.71
CA ASP A 212 -3.92 -6.42 10.82
C ASP A 212 -4.90 -7.51 11.28
N ARG A 213 -5.00 -7.73 12.60
CA ARG A 213 -5.98 -8.65 13.19
C ARG A 213 -7.41 -8.19 12.93
N ALA A 214 -7.71 -6.91 13.19
CA ALA A 214 -9.03 -6.33 12.97
C ALA A 214 -9.48 -6.47 11.51
N ARG A 215 -8.58 -6.17 10.56
CA ARG A 215 -8.81 -6.32 9.12
C ARG A 215 -9.08 -7.78 8.76
N LYS A 216 -8.26 -8.71 9.25
CA LYS A 216 -8.41 -10.14 8.97
C LYS A 216 -9.73 -10.70 9.51
N GLU A 217 -10.07 -10.39 10.77
CA GLU A 217 -11.34 -10.81 11.37
C GLU A 217 -12.54 -10.21 10.61
N ALA A 218 -12.45 -8.95 10.18
CA ALA A 218 -13.48 -8.32 9.37
C ALA A 218 -13.61 -8.96 7.98
N GLU A 219 -12.51 -9.32 7.33
CA GLU A 219 -12.50 -10.05 6.06
C GLU A 219 -13.06 -11.47 6.19
N GLU A 220 -12.76 -12.18 7.27
CA GLU A 220 -13.32 -13.51 7.55
C GLU A 220 -14.85 -13.47 7.73
N GLN A 221 -15.36 -12.39 8.33
CA GLN A 221 -16.79 -12.21 8.55
C GLN A 221 -17.52 -11.60 7.34
N TYR A 222 -16.90 -10.65 6.65
CA TYR A 222 -17.42 -9.95 5.48
C TYR A 222 -16.41 -9.96 4.32
N PRO A 223 -16.17 -11.13 3.71
CA PRO A 223 -15.22 -11.22 2.60
C PRO A 223 -15.76 -10.46 1.38
N LEU A 224 -14.87 -9.75 0.69
CA LEU A 224 -15.22 -9.01 -0.54
C LEU A 224 -15.78 -9.95 -1.61
N ASP A 225 -15.20 -11.14 -1.71
CA ASP A 225 -15.71 -12.22 -2.53
C ASP A 225 -16.39 -13.28 -1.65
N GLN A 226 -17.72 -13.17 -1.51
CA GLN A 226 -18.53 -14.14 -0.77
C GLN A 226 -18.37 -15.57 -1.30
N THR A 227 -17.95 -15.73 -2.55
CA THR A 227 -17.84 -17.04 -3.17
C THR A 227 -16.58 -17.78 -2.76
N GLN A 228 -15.67 -17.14 -2.02
CA GLN A 228 -14.50 -17.78 -1.39
C GLN A 228 -14.80 -18.30 0.02
N SER A 229 -15.95 -17.97 0.59
CA SER A 229 -16.29 -18.23 1.99
C SER A 229 -17.63 -18.92 2.20
N LEU A 230 -18.16 -19.60 1.15
CA LEU A 230 -19.43 -20.30 1.28
C LEU A 230 -19.35 -21.40 2.36
N ARG A 231 -20.28 -21.38 3.30
CA ARG A 231 -20.34 -22.31 4.43
C ARG A 231 -21.24 -23.51 4.15
N VAL A 232 -20.99 -24.64 4.81
CA VAL A 232 -21.89 -25.80 4.74
C VAL A 232 -23.30 -25.39 5.16
N GLY A 233 -24.29 -25.79 4.37
CA GLY A 233 -25.69 -25.42 4.51
C GLY A 233 -26.10 -24.14 3.77
N GLN A 234 -25.14 -23.29 3.37
CA GLN A 234 -25.42 -22.04 2.67
C GLN A 234 -26.03 -22.31 1.29
N VAL A 235 -27.06 -21.53 0.97
CA VAL A 235 -27.74 -21.56 -0.32
C VAL A 235 -27.26 -20.38 -1.15
N PHE A 236 -26.90 -20.62 -2.39
CA PHE A 236 -26.37 -19.62 -3.32
C PHE A 236 -27.08 -19.74 -4.67
N GLN A 237 -27.43 -18.60 -5.28
CA GLN A 237 -28.04 -18.58 -6.61
C GLN A 237 -27.02 -18.14 -7.65
N LEU A 238 -26.78 -19.01 -8.62
CA LEU A 238 -25.85 -18.76 -9.72
C LEU A 238 -26.36 -17.63 -10.62
N SER A 239 -25.49 -16.68 -10.98
CA SER A 239 -25.82 -15.59 -11.90
C SER A 239 -25.41 -15.87 -13.34
N LYS A 240 -24.46 -16.79 -13.55
CA LYS A 240 -23.98 -17.25 -14.87
C LYS A 240 -23.87 -18.78 -14.91
N GLU A 241 -23.62 -19.32 -16.10
CA GLU A 241 -23.38 -20.74 -16.27
C GLU A 241 -22.16 -21.19 -15.46
N THR A 242 -22.27 -22.30 -14.72
CA THR A 242 -21.23 -22.75 -13.79
C THR A 242 -20.95 -24.25 -13.94
N PRO A 243 -19.69 -24.68 -14.09
CA PRO A 243 -19.33 -26.09 -14.17
C PRO A 243 -19.56 -26.82 -12.84
N LEU A 244 -20.13 -28.01 -12.93
CA LEU A 244 -20.34 -28.95 -11.83
C LEU A 244 -19.54 -30.23 -12.11
N MET A 245 -18.43 -30.39 -11.42
CA MET A 245 -17.53 -31.52 -11.54
C MET A 245 -18.05 -32.73 -10.75
N PRO A 246 -17.92 -33.96 -11.26
CA PRO A 246 -18.36 -35.15 -10.51
C PRO A 246 -17.45 -35.44 -9.31
N GLU A 247 -16.15 -35.18 -9.43
CA GLU A 247 -15.10 -35.56 -8.48
C GLU A 247 -14.14 -34.38 -8.25
N LEU A 248 -13.57 -34.29 -7.04
CA LEU A 248 -12.60 -33.25 -6.67
C LEU A 248 -11.20 -33.51 -7.25
N GLU A 249 -10.80 -34.78 -7.25
CA GLU A 249 -9.49 -35.28 -7.69
C GLU A 249 -9.69 -36.56 -8.51
N PRO A 250 -10.15 -36.43 -9.77
CA PRO A 250 -10.37 -37.60 -10.61
C PRO A 250 -9.05 -38.27 -10.98
N ALA A 251 -9.03 -39.61 -10.98
CA ALA A 251 -7.87 -40.39 -11.43
C ALA A 251 -7.52 -40.13 -12.90
N ASP A 252 -8.54 -39.87 -13.73
CA ASP A 252 -8.41 -39.42 -15.12
C ASP A 252 -9.11 -38.05 -15.29
N PRO A 253 -8.34 -36.93 -15.32
CA PRO A 253 -8.90 -35.60 -15.51
C PRO A 253 -9.71 -35.43 -16.80
N MET A 254 -9.33 -36.11 -17.89
CA MET A 254 -10.00 -35.97 -19.18
C MET A 254 -11.36 -36.66 -19.18
N ALA A 255 -11.44 -37.88 -18.63
CA ALA A 255 -12.71 -38.57 -18.47
C ALA A 255 -13.66 -37.82 -17.52
N ALA A 256 -13.13 -37.17 -16.47
CA ALA A 256 -13.94 -36.36 -15.56
C ALA A 256 -14.49 -35.08 -16.21
N LEU A 257 -13.71 -34.44 -17.10
CA LEU A 257 -14.17 -33.29 -17.89
C LEU A 257 -15.30 -33.67 -18.85
N GLN A 258 -15.27 -34.87 -19.43
CA GLN A 258 -16.37 -35.37 -20.28
C GLN A 258 -17.67 -35.59 -19.49
N LYS A 259 -17.55 -35.92 -18.20
CA LYS A 259 -18.69 -36.10 -17.28
C LYS A 259 -19.13 -34.80 -16.60
N MET A 260 -18.43 -33.69 -16.83
CA MET A 260 -18.73 -32.39 -16.24
C MET A 260 -20.11 -31.91 -16.72
N ARG A 261 -20.94 -31.46 -15.80
CA ARG A 261 -22.24 -30.86 -16.11
C ARG A 261 -22.14 -29.33 -16.05
N ARG A 262 -22.97 -28.63 -16.82
CA ARG A 262 -23.08 -27.16 -16.80
C ARG A 262 -24.41 -26.78 -16.16
N LEU A 263 -24.34 -26.03 -15.05
CA LEU A 263 -25.52 -25.50 -14.38
C LEU A 263 -25.90 -24.17 -15.01
N SER A 264 -27.16 -24.01 -15.41
CA SER A 264 -27.66 -22.78 -16.00
C SER A 264 -27.77 -21.65 -14.96
N PRO A 265 -27.75 -20.37 -15.39
CA PRO A 265 -28.05 -19.25 -14.52
C PRO A 265 -29.38 -19.43 -13.75
N ARG A 266 -29.48 -18.81 -12.58
CA ARG A 266 -30.60 -18.92 -11.62
C ARG A 266 -30.76 -20.28 -10.93
N THR A 267 -29.92 -21.26 -11.27
CA THR A 267 -29.79 -22.50 -10.50
C THR A 267 -29.40 -22.17 -9.06
N THR A 268 -30.06 -22.83 -8.10
CA THR A 268 -29.75 -22.71 -6.69
C THR A 268 -28.88 -23.88 -6.26
N ILE A 269 -27.74 -23.59 -5.64
CA ILE A 269 -26.85 -24.58 -5.06
C ILE A 269 -26.93 -24.51 -3.53
N LYS A 270 -26.93 -25.67 -2.87
CA LYS A 270 -26.75 -25.77 -1.41
C LYS A 270 -25.41 -26.43 -1.14
N VAL A 271 -24.52 -25.74 -0.41
CA VAL A 271 -23.21 -26.29 -0.05
C VAL A 271 -23.40 -27.40 0.98
N LEU A 272 -22.89 -28.58 0.67
CA LEU A 272 -22.93 -29.77 1.52
C LEU A 272 -21.57 -30.02 2.19
N ARG A 273 -20.47 -29.76 1.49
CA ARG A 273 -19.10 -29.90 2.01
C ARG A 273 -18.18 -28.85 1.39
N VAL A 274 -17.13 -28.49 2.11
CA VAL A 274 -16.04 -27.62 1.62
C VAL A 274 -14.74 -28.41 1.70
N ALA A 275 -13.91 -28.33 0.65
CA ALA A 275 -12.58 -28.91 0.62
C ALA A 275 -11.58 -27.89 0.07
N MET A 276 -10.33 -27.95 0.52
CA MET A 276 -9.25 -27.10 0.02
C MET A 276 -8.38 -27.90 -0.94
N LYS A 277 -8.15 -27.35 -2.14
CA LYS A 277 -7.21 -27.91 -3.12
C LYS A 277 -6.30 -26.79 -3.61
N GLN A 278 -5.00 -26.90 -3.36
CA GLN A 278 -4.01 -25.86 -3.70
C GLN A 278 -4.44 -24.47 -3.22
N GLN A 279 -4.85 -24.35 -1.95
CA GLN A 279 -5.37 -23.11 -1.34
C GLN A 279 -6.66 -22.54 -1.97
N THR A 280 -7.25 -23.23 -2.95
CA THR A 280 -8.53 -22.83 -3.55
C THR A 280 -9.66 -23.65 -2.92
N PRO A 281 -10.73 -23.00 -2.41
CA PRO A 281 -11.88 -23.72 -1.89
C PRO A 281 -12.72 -24.35 -3.02
N TRP A 282 -13.15 -25.58 -2.78
CA TRP A 282 -14.09 -26.31 -3.62
C TRP A 282 -15.32 -26.69 -2.80
N TYR A 283 -16.48 -26.51 -3.41
CA TYR A 283 -17.77 -26.71 -2.76
C TYR A 283 -18.46 -27.93 -3.35
N PHE A 284 -18.67 -28.96 -2.54
CA PHE A 284 -19.59 -30.03 -2.91
C PHE A 284 -21.01 -29.53 -2.66
N VAL A 285 -21.84 -29.51 -3.70
CA VAL A 285 -23.16 -28.88 -3.67
C VAL A 285 -24.26 -29.83 -4.12
N GLU A 286 -25.47 -29.60 -3.64
CA GLU A 286 -26.71 -30.07 -4.28
C GLU A 286 -27.25 -28.92 -5.14
N ALA A 287 -27.49 -29.18 -6.43
CA ALA A 287 -28.03 -28.19 -7.37
C ALA A 287 -29.52 -28.43 -7.62
N LYS A 288 -30.31 -27.35 -7.64
CA LYS A 288 -31.74 -27.35 -7.96
C LYS A 288 -32.06 -26.32 -9.02
N SER A 289 -32.89 -26.70 -9.99
CA SER A 289 -33.37 -25.81 -11.04
C SER A 289 -34.24 -24.68 -10.44
N PRO A 290 -34.56 -23.63 -11.22
CA PRO A 290 -35.54 -22.62 -10.81
C PRO A 290 -36.92 -23.20 -10.43
N SER A 291 -37.31 -24.34 -11.04
CA SER A 291 -38.53 -25.09 -10.70
C SER A 291 -38.37 -26.01 -9.48
N LYS A 292 -37.25 -25.92 -8.76
CA LYS A 292 -36.86 -26.74 -7.61
C LYS A 292 -36.61 -28.22 -7.93
N ALA A 293 -36.55 -28.61 -9.20
CA ALA A 293 -36.19 -29.97 -9.59
C ALA A 293 -34.70 -30.23 -9.27
N SER A 294 -34.39 -31.41 -8.73
CA SER A 294 -33.00 -31.78 -8.45
C SER A 294 -32.22 -31.95 -9.75
N LEU A 295 -31.09 -31.23 -9.85
CA LEU A 295 -30.13 -31.35 -10.94
C LEU A 295 -28.96 -32.27 -10.54
N GLY A 296 -28.98 -32.83 -9.33
CA GLY A 296 -27.95 -33.70 -8.76
C GLY A 296 -26.87 -32.93 -7.98
N SER A 297 -25.80 -33.64 -7.64
CA SER A 297 -24.70 -33.10 -6.82
C SER A 297 -23.35 -33.18 -7.50
N GLY A 298 -22.41 -32.37 -7.04
CA GLY A 298 -21.04 -32.34 -7.55
C GLY A 298 -20.21 -31.23 -6.93
N TRP A 299 -18.98 -31.06 -7.40
CA TRP A 299 -18.02 -30.08 -6.94
C TRP A 299 -18.00 -28.83 -7.84
N ILE A 300 -17.99 -27.66 -7.22
CA ILE A 300 -17.81 -26.36 -7.89
C ILE A 300 -16.56 -25.71 -7.31
N ASN A 301 -15.66 -25.27 -8.18
CA ASN A 301 -14.48 -24.47 -7.81
C ASN A 301 -14.92 -23.03 -7.48
N SER A 302 -14.42 -22.42 -6.40
CA SER A 302 -14.73 -21.03 -6.04
C SER A 302 -14.42 -20.03 -7.16
N ILE A 303 -13.39 -20.25 -7.96
CA ILE A 303 -13.04 -19.41 -9.11
C ILE A 303 -14.21 -19.35 -10.12
N ALA A 304 -14.96 -20.44 -10.29
CA ALA A 304 -16.12 -20.46 -11.17
C ALA A 304 -17.27 -19.59 -10.64
N LEU A 305 -17.32 -19.37 -9.32
CA LEU A 305 -18.32 -18.55 -8.65
C LEU A 305 -17.91 -17.07 -8.55
N MET A 306 -16.64 -16.74 -8.77
CA MET A 306 -16.14 -15.37 -8.71
C MET A 306 -16.96 -14.42 -9.60
N GLY A 307 -17.39 -13.30 -9.01
CA GLY A 307 -18.25 -12.29 -9.64
C GLY A 307 -19.73 -12.70 -9.76
N GLN A 308 -20.15 -13.82 -9.16
CA GLN A 308 -21.56 -14.23 -9.10
C GLN A 308 -22.28 -13.83 -7.80
N SER A 309 -21.59 -13.17 -6.87
CA SER A 309 -22.19 -12.69 -5.62
C SER A 309 -23.41 -11.82 -5.91
N GLN A 310 -24.51 -12.10 -5.20
CA GLN A 310 -25.74 -11.30 -5.28
C GLN A 310 -25.67 -10.06 -4.39
N VAL A 311 -24.66 -9.96 -3.53
CA VAL A 311 -24.47 -8.81 -2.65
C VAL A 311 -23.71 -7.73 -3.39
N ASP A 312 -24.22 -6.50 -3.32
CA ASP A 312 -23.57 -5.32 -3.85
C ASP A 312 -22.17 -5.19 -3.24
N PRO A 313 -21.08 -5.22 -4.03
CA PRO A 313 -19.72 -5.13 -3.51
C PRO A 313 -19.49 -3.90 -2.63
N LYS A 314 -20.20 -2.79 -2.91
CA LYS A 314 -20.13 -1.58 -2.11
C LYS A 314 -20.77 -1.74 -0.73
N GLU A 315 -21.92 -2.41 -0.65
CA GLU A 315 -22.56 -2.73 0.64
C GLU A 315 -21.68 -3.68 1.46
N GLN A 316 -21.09 -4.68 0.82
CA GLN A 316 -20.19 -5.64 1.48
C GLN A 316 -18.93 -4.94 2.01
N LEU A 317 -18.29 -4.10 1.19
CA LEU A 317 -17.13 -3.30 1.60
C LEU A 317 -17.49 -2.36 2.77
N GLY A 318 -18.70 -1.78 2.76
CA GLY A 318 -19.20 -0.96 3.87
C GLY A 318 -19.30 -1.74 5.18
N LYS A 319 -19.88 -2.95 5.15
CA LYS A 319 -19.99 -3.83 6.33
C LYS A 319 -18.63 -4.29 6.84
N GLN A 320 -17.71 -4.60 5.92
CA GLN A 320 -16.34 -4.98 6.25
C GLN A 320 -15.63 -3.82 6.96
N ALA A 321 -15.63 -2.62 6.37
CA ALA A 321 -14.99 -1.45 6.94
C ALA A 321 -15.58 -1.04 8.31
N GLU A 322 -16.90 -1.13 8.47
CA GLU A 322 -17.56 -0.85 9.75
C GLU A 322 -17.16 -1.87 10.84
N LEU A 323 -17.07 -3.15 10.48
CA LEU A 323 -16.61 -4.17 11.42
C LEU A 323 -15.12 -4.00 11.76
N GLU A 324 -14.28 -3.78 10.75
CA GLU A 324 -12.84 -3.52 10.93
C GLU A 324 -12.61 -2.35 11.89
N SER A 325 -13.29 -1.23 11.68
CA SER A 325 -13.20 -0.05 12.56
C SER A 325 -13.56 -0.40 14.01
N ARG A 326 -14.66 -1.14 14.23
CA ARG A 326 -15.09 -1.53 15.58
C ARG A 326 -14.14 -2.51 16.25
N LEU A 327 -13.58 -3.46 15.49
CA LEU A 327 -12.59 -4.40 16.01
C LEU A 327 -11.28 -3.70 16.34
N LYS A 328 -10.85 -2.77 15.49
CA LYS A 328 -9.69 -1.90 15.76
C LYS A 328 -9.88 -1.12 17.06
N ASP A 329 -11.01 -0.42 17.20
CA ASP A 329 -11.36 0.31 18.43
C ASP A 329 -11.28 -0.58 19.68
N LYS A 330 -11.85 -1.78 19.60
CA LYS A 330 -11.84 -2.74 20.70
C LYS A 330 -10.42 -3.19 21.06
N HIS A 331 -9.60 -3.53 20.07
CA HIS A 331 -8.23 -3.97 20.32
C HIS A 331 -7.33 -2.84 20.81
N GLU A 332 -7.52 -1.62 20.34
CA GLU A 332 -6.83 -0.44 20.86
C GLU A 332 -7.19 -0.18 22.33
N ASP A 333 -8.44 -0.37 22.74
CA ASP A 333 -8.83 -0.29 24.17
C ASP A 333 -8.13 -1.35 25.03
N GLU A 334 -8.07 -2.58 24.54
CA GLU A 334 -7.36 -3.68 25.20
C GLU A 334 -5.86 -3.35 25.34
N LEU A 335 -5.26 -2.78 24.29
CA LEU A 335 -3.86 -2.36 24.26
C LEU A 335 -3.59 -1.19 25.20
N ALA A 336 -4.47 -0.18 25.20
CA ALA A 336 -4.40 0.98 26.09
C ALA A 336 -4.40 0.54 27.55
N LYS A 337 -5.33 -0.37 27.90
CA LYS A 337 -5.41 -0.96 29.23
C LYS A 337 -4.15 -1.77 29.59
N LYS A 338 -3.61 -2.55 28.65
CA LYS A 338 -2.38 -3.35 28.85
C LYS A 338 -1.18 -2.47 29.22
N TYR A 339 -1.07 -1.29 28.60
CA TYR A 339 0.08 -0.40 28.78
C TYR A 339 -0.16 0.76 29.77
N GLY A 340 -1.37 0.86 30.34
CA GLY A 340 -1.73 1.98 31.22
C GLY A 340 -1.74 3.33 30.49
N LEU A 341 -2.12 3.32 29.21
CA LEU A 341 -2.17 4.49 28.35
C LEU A 341 -3.61 4.89 28.03
N THR A 342 -3.80 6.13 27.60
CA THR A 342 -5.06 6.58 26.99
C THR A 342 -5.06 6.30 25.48
N ARG A 343 -6.24 6.29 24.85
CA ARG A 343 -6.34 6.22 23.38
C ARG A 343 -5.56 7.33 22.67
N GLU A 344 -5.64 8.57 23.18
CA GLU A 344 -4.90 9.70 22.63
C GLU A 344 -3.37 9.49 22.69
N GLN A 345 -2.88 8.84 23.74
CA GLN A 345 -1.45 8.50 23.84
C GLN A 345 -1.05 7.42 22.83
N LEU A 346 -1.89 6.40 22.62
CA LEU A 346 -1.66 5.40 21.57
C LEU A 346 -1.65 6.05 20.17
N GLU A 347 -2.60 6.95 19.89
CA GLU A 347 -2.64 7.69 18.63
C GLU A 347 -1.37 8.52 18.43
N LYS A 348 -0.89 9.21 19.47
CA LYS A 348 0.39 9.95 19.40
C LYS A 348 1.59 9.03 19.19
N ILE A 349 1.59 7.82 19.75
CA ILE A 349 2.63 6.81 19.47
C ILE A 349 2.54 6.33 18.03
N SER A 350 1.33 6.15 17.49
CA SER A 350 1.11 5.77 16.09
C SER A 350 1.66 6.84 15.13
N ILE A 351 1.33 8.11 15.38
CA ILE A 351 1.85 9.24 14.61
C ILE A 351 3.37 9.33 14.74
N GLU A 352 3.93 9.20 15.95
CA GLU A 352 5.39 9.18 16.17
C GLU A 352 6.05 8.05 15.38
N GLY A 353 5.45 6.85 15.33
CA GLY A 353 5.94 5.72 14.55
C GLY A 353 6.00 6.00 13.05
N LEU A 354 5.01 6.68 12.50
CA LEU A 354 5.01 7.11 11.09
C LEU A 354 6.03 8.23 10.82
N GLU A 355 6.10 9.23 11.70
CA GLU A 355 7.03 10.37 11.58
C GLU A 355 8.49 9.93 11.67
N LYS A 356 8.77 8.99 12.59
CA LYS A 356 10.10 8.39 12.81
C LYS A 356 10.37 7.16 11.94
N ASP A 357 9.46 6.84 11.03
CA ASP A 357 9.57 5.72 10.12
C ASP A 357 9.99 4.43 10.86
N TRP A 358 9.33 4.13 11.97
CA TRP A 358 9.62 2.93 12.76
C TRP A 358 9.29 1.67 11.97
N PRO A 359 10.03 0.57 12.18
CA PRO A 359 9.83 -0.64 11.39
C PRO A 359 8.42 -1.19 11.55
N PHE A 360 7.81 -1.60 10.44
CA PHE A 360 6.55 -2.34 10.46
C PHE A 360 6.83 -3.81 10.79
N PRO A 361 6.02 -4.45 11.67
CA PRO A 361 6.11 -5.89 11.90
C PRO A 361 5.74 -6.67 10.62
N LYS A 362 6.23 -7.91 10.52
CA LYS A 362 5.93 -8.85 9.43
C LYS A 362 4.63 -9.60 9.62
#